data_AF-A0A9W6VKF4-F1
#
_entry.id   AF-A0A9W6VKF4-F1
#
_cell.length_a   1.000
_cell.length_b   1.000
_cell.length_c   1.000
_cell.angle_alpha   90.00
_cell.angle_beta   90.00
_cell.angle_gamma   90.00
#
_symmetry.space_group_name_H-M   'P 1'
#
loop_
_entity.id
_entity.type
_entity.pdbx_description
1 polymer ?
#
loop_
_entity_poly.entity_id
_entity_poly.type
_entity_poly.pdbx_seq_one_letter_code
_entity_poly.pdbx_strand_id
1 'polypeptide(L)'
;MPVEVGSTADEEPVISEEDQALLLRHGLSFGLEVVRLVNELDEPVPVRCIIGTNTTNGTFRFHRARPGEAWHTADLDAYSHGWSVQKLIVVDSGPASLGDTP
;
A
#
# COMPACT_ATOMS: atom_id res chain seq x y z
N MET A 1 12.29 -9.02 -9.38
CA MET A 1 11.98 -9.21 -10.81
C MET A 1 11.30 -7.94 -11.31
N PRO A 2 11.53 -7.46 -12.54
CA PRO A 2 10.70 -6.38 -13.09
C PRO A 2 9.28 -6.90 -13.36
N VAL A 3 8.33 -5.99 -13.49
CA VAL A 3 6.99 -6.28 -14.03
C VAL A 3 6.94 -5.89 -15.49
N GLU A 4 6.18 -6.64 -16.27
CA GLU A 4 5.94 -6.31 -17.67
C GLU A 4 4.74 -5.38 -17.82
N VAL A 5 4.87 -4.37 -18.68
CA VAL A 5 3.79 -3.43 -19.00
C VAL A 5 3.43 -3.61 -20.47
N GLY A 6 2.24 -4.13 -20.70
CA GLY A 6 1.65 -4.21 -22.04
C GLY A 6 0.85 -2.95 -22.38
N SER A 7 0.11 -3.02 -23.48
CA SER A 7 -0.81 -1.95 -23.90
C SER A 7 -2.12 -2.53 -24.44
N THR A 8 -3.22 -1.80 -24.26
CA THR A 8 -4.48 -2.07 -24.97
C THR A 8 -4.37 -1.70 -26.45
N ALA A 9 -5.42 -1.98 -27.23
CA ALA A 9 -5.53 -1.52 -28.62
C ALA A 9 -5.50 0.02 -28.75
N ASP A 10 -5.89 0.74 -27.69
CA ASP A 10 -5.90 2.20 -27.60
C ASP A 10 -4.60 2.75 -26.97
N GLU A 11 -3.54 1.94 -26.88
CA GLU A 11 -2.22 2.27 -26.32
C GLU A 11 -2.21 2.59 -24.81
N GLU A 12 -3.27 2.23 -24.08
CA GLU A 12 -3.30 2.40 -22.63
C GLU A 12 -2.44 1.34 -21.93
N PRO A 13 -1.64 1.69 -20.90
CA PRO A 13 -0.78 0.73 -20.21
C PRO A 13 -1.61 -0.32 -19.47
N VAL A 14 -1.23 -1.59 -19.62
CA VAL A 14 -1.87 -2.72 -18.92
C VAL A 14 -0.83 -3.57 -18.19
N ILE A 15 -1.12 -3.85 -16.93
CA ILE A 15 -0.37 -4.74 -16.05
C ILE A 15 -1.22 -5.99 -15.84
N SER A 16 -0.65 -7.15 -16.13
CA SER A 16 -1.30 -8.45 -15.91
C SER A 16 -1.64 -8.64 -14.43
N GLU A 17 -2.61 -9.52 -14.12
CA GLU A 17 -2.90 -9.79 -12.71
C GLU A 17 -1.72 -10.42 -11.96
N GLU A 18 -0.91 -11.22 -12.65
CA GLU A 18 0.31 -11.81 -12.09
C GLU A 18 1.35 -10.73 -11.75
N ASP A 19 1.55 -9.76 -12.66
CA ASP A 19 2.43 -8.63 -12.44
C ASP A 19 1.89 -7.66 -11.37
N GLN A 20 0.58 -7.49 -11.27
CA GLN A 20 -0.04 -6.77 -10.14
C GLN A 20 0.28 -7.47 -8.81
N ALA A 21 0.16 -8.79 -8.74
CA ALA A 21 0.52 -9.56 -7.54
C ALA A 21 2.03 -9.46 -7.24
N LEU A 22 2.88 -9.44 -8.27
CA LEU A 22 4.32 -9.23 -8.12
C LEU A 22 4.64 -7.82 -7.57
N LEU A 23 3.97 -6.77 -8.06
CA LEU A 23 4.08 -5.42 -7.51
C LEU A 23 3.63 -5.35 -6.05
N LEU A 24 2.53 -6.00 -5.69
CA LEU A 24 2.06 -6.09 -4.30
C LEU A 24 3.12 -6.75 -3.41
N ARG A 25 3.78 -7.82 -3.87
CA ARG A 25 4.86 -8.48 -3.11
C ARG A 25 6.09 -7.60 -2.95
N HIS A 26 6.49 -6.87 -3.99
CA HIS A 26 7.58 -5.90 -3.88
C HIS A 26 7.23 -4.79 -2.89
N GLY A 27 6.01 -4.26 -2.95
CA GLY A 27 5.54 -3.23 -2.02
C GLY A 27 5.38 -3.71 -0.59
N LEU A 28 4.90 -4.94 -0.38
CA LEU A 28 4.89 -5.54 0.95
C LEU A 28 6.31 -5.68 1.51
N SER A 29 7.25 -6.19 0.71
CA SER A 29 8.65 -6.34 1.14
C SER A 29 9.27 -4.99 1.50
N PHE A 30 9.01 -3.97 0.69
CA PHE A 30 9.50 -2.62 0.96
C PHE A 30 8.81 -1.99 2.18
N GLY A 31 7.50 -2.16 2.33
CA GLY A 31 6.74 -1.68 3.49
C GLY A 31 7.22 -2.31 4.80
N LEU A 32 7.47 -3.62 4.82
CA LEU A 32 8.05 -4.30 5.99
C LEU A 32 9.44 -3.78 6.35
N GLU A 33 10.28 -3.47 5.36
CA GLU A 33 11.60 -2.89 5.60
C GLU A 33 11.51 -1.46 6.15
N VAL A 34 10.59 -0.64 5.62
CA VAL A 34 10.31 0.69 6.20
C VAL A 34 9.86 0.55 7.65
N VAL A 35 8.94 -0.37 7.95
CA VAL A 35 8.47 -0.65 9.31
C VAL A 35 9.63 -1.06 10.22
N ARG A 36 10.53 -1.95 9.76
CA ARG A 36 11.73 -2.33 10.50
C ARG A 36 12.58 -1.11 10.84
N LEU A 37 12.90 -0.28 9.84
CA LEU A 37 13.75 0.90 10.00
C LEU A 37 13.16 1.94 10.96
N VAL A 38 11.85 2.24 10.87
CA VAL A 38 11.23 3.24 11.76
C VAL A 38 11.10 2.78 13.20
N ASN A 39 11.08 1.46 13.44
CA ASN A 39 11.05 0.87 14.77
C ASN A 39 12.44 0.81 15.42
N GLU A 40 13.51 0.94 14.63
CA GLU A 40 14.91 0.96 15.10
C GLU A 40 15.40 2.38 15.46
N LEU A 41 14.57 3.41 15.26
CA LEU A 41 14.88 4.78 15.67
C LEU A 41 14.88 4.92 17.20
N ASP A 42 15.69 5.85 17.73
CA ASP A 42 15.72 6.18 19.17
C ASP A 42 14.33 6.48 19.73
N GLU A 43 13.50 7.14 18.91
CA GLU A 43 12.06 7.28 19.12
C GLU A 43 11.31 6.61 17.94
N PRO A 44 10.68 5.45 18.16
CA PRO A 44 9.93 4.75 17.11
C PRO A 44 8.83 5.62 16.51
N VAL A 45 8.72 5.61 15.19
CA VAL A 45 7.75 6.43 14.46
C VAL A 45 6.61 5.56 13.94
N PRO A 46 5.35 5.81 14.35
CA PRO A 46 4.21 5.09 13.80
C PRO A 46 4.01 5.42 12.32
N VAL A 47 3.88 4.38 11.49
CA VAL A 47 3.69 4.50 10.05
C VAL A 47 2.62 3.54 9.54
N ARG A 48 1.89 3.98 8.51
CA ARG A 48 1.00 3.17 7.68
C ARG A 48 1.53 3.16 6.27
N CYS A 49 1.79 1.96 5.76
CA CYS A 49 2.16 1.72 4.37
C CYS A 49 0.93 1.17 3.64
N ILE A 50 0.43 1.91 2.65
CA ILE A 50 -0.68 1.48 1.78
C ILE A 50 -0.08 1.14 0.42
N ILE A 51 -0.13 -0.14 0.06
CA ILE A 51 0.31 -0.65 -1.23
C ILE A 51 -0.93 -1.01 -2.04
N GLY A 52 -1.08 -0.43 -3.22
CA GLY A 52 -2.20 -0.70 -4.10
C GLY A 52 -1.77 -0.95 -5.53
N THR A 53 -2.47 -1.84 -6.23
CA THR A 53 -2.28 -2.07 -7.66
C THR A 53 -3.60 -2.09 -8.37
N ASN A 54 -3.63 -1.54 -9.57
CA ASN A 54 -4.72 -1.67 -10.53
C ASN A 54 -4.16 -2.14 -11.87
N THR A 55 -4.99 -2.15 -12.91
CA THR A 55 -4.63 -2.59 -14.26
C THR A 55 -3.58 -1.71 -14.93
N THR A 56 -3.29 -0.51 -14.45
CA THR A 56 -2.40 0.46 -15.13
C THR A 56 -1.17 0.82 -14.31
N ASN A 57 -1.22 0.70 -12.98
CA ASN A 57 -0.14 1.11 -12.10
C ASN A 57 -0.16 0.43 -10.72
N GLY A 58 0.97 0.56 -10.02
CA GLY A 58 1.10 0.33 -8.58
C GLY A 58 1.34 1.65 -7.83
N THR A 59 0.81 1.75 -6.62
CA THR A 59 0.96 2.89 -5.72
C THR A 59 1.49 2.45 -4.36
N PHE A 60 2.43 3.22 -3.83
CA PHE A 60 3.10 2.96 -2.56
C PHE A 60 3.00 4.25 -1.75
N ARG A 61 2.14 4.28 -0.73
CA ARG A 61 1.88 5.47 0.07
C ARG A 61 2.32 5.22 1.52
N PHE A 62 3.08 6.15 2.06
CA PHE A 62 3.60 6.09 3.42
C PHE A 62 3.06 7.26 4.22
N HIS A 63 2.35 6.95 5.28
CA HIS A 63 1.77 7.94 6.19
C HIS A 63 2.43 7.79 7.56
N ARG A 64 2.91 8.88 8.13
CA ARG A 64 3.33 8.94 9.53
C ARG A 64 2.17 9.43 10.36
N ALA A 65 1.79 8.72 11.43
CA ALA A 65 0.86 9.28 12.41
C ALA A 65 1.59 10.28 13.31
N ARG A 66 1.00 11.45 13.52
CA ARG A 66 1.50 12.43 14.48
C ARG A 66 0.92 12.16 15.87
N PRO A 67 1.54 12.67 16.96
CA PRO A 67 0.95 12.58 18.29
C PRO A 67 -0.49 13.10 18.31
N GLY A 68 -1.42 12.28 18.78
CA GLY A 68 -2.84 12.61 18.87
C GLY A 68 -3.67 12.34 17.60
N GLU A 69 -3.04 11.89 16.50
CA GLU A 69 -3.77 11.42 15.32
C GLU A 69 -4.15 9.94 15.49
N ALA A 70 -5.36 9.57 15.08
CA ALA A 70 -5.71 8.18 14.81
C ALA A 70 -5.40 7.88 13.35
N TRP A 71 -5.22 6.61 13.01
CA TRP A 71 -5.27 6.25 11.60
C TRP A 71 -6.65 6.62 11.05
N HIS A 72 -6.73 7.52 10.08
CA HIS A 72 -7.95 7.64 9.31
C HIS A 72 -8.28 6.25 8.78
N THR A 73 -9.48 5.74 9.08
CA THR A 73 -10.05 4.58 8.40
C THR A 73 -10.01 4.96 6.94
N ALA A 74 -9.01 4.49 6.20
CA ALA A 74 -9.00 4.68 4.77
C ALA A 74 -10.31 4.06 4.30
N ASP A 75 -11.07 4.76 3.48
CA ASP A 75 -12.24 4.18 2.84
C ASP A 75 -11.74 3.12 1.86
N LEU A 76 -11.36 1.96 2.40
CA LEU A 76 -10.85 0.82 1.66
C LEU A 76 -11.94 0.28 0.71
N ASP A 77 -13.21 0.58 1.02
CA ASP A 77 -14.37 0.26 0.19
C ASP A 77 -14.43 1.17 -1.05
N ALA A 78 -14.04 2.45 -0.96
CA ALA A 78 -13.90 3.31 -2.14
C ALA A 78 -12.83 2.80 -3.13
N TYR A 79 -11.86 2.01 -2.67
CA TYR A 79 -10.86 1.36 -3.54
C TYR A 79 -11.35 0.04 -4.15
N SER A 80 -12.44 -0.55 -3.62
CA SER A 80 -13.02 -1.80 -4.10
C SER A 80 -14.17 -1.60 -5.11
N HIS A 81 -14.62 -0.36 -5.31
CA HIS A 81 -15.75 -0.02 -6.19
C HIS A 81 -15.35 0.84 -7.40
N GLY A 82 -15.63 0.35 -8.61
CA GLY A 82 -15.43 1.07 -9.88
C GLY A 82 -14.78 0.23 -10.99
N TRP A 83 -14.51 0.85 -12.14
CA TRP A 83 -13.85 0.21 -13.31
C TRP A 83 -12.36 -0.12 -13.09
N SER A 84 -11.78 0.31 -11.96
CA SER A 84 -10.39 0.06 -11.57
C SER A 84 -10.34 -0.44 -10.13
N VAL A 85 -10.89 -1.64 -9.90
CA VAL A 85 -10.78 -2.34 -8.61
C VAL A 85 -9.30 -2.41 -8.21
N GLN A 86 -8.96 -1.79 -7.09
CA GLN A 86 -7.59 -1.84 -6.58
C GLN A 86 -7.44 -3.06 -5.67
N LYS A 87 -6.38 -3.83 -5.91
CA LYS A 87 -5.90 -4.82 -4.96
C LYS A 87 -5.01 -4.09 -3.96
N LEU A 88 -5.23 -4.29 -2.65
CA LEU A 88 -4.59 -3.50 -1.60
C LEU A 88 -3.94 -4.37 -0.53
N ILE A 89 -2.82 -3.88 0.01
CA ILE A 89 -2.18 -4.36 1.23
C ILE A 89 -1.92 -3.14 2.11
N VAL A 90 -2.35 -3.21 3.38
CA VAL A 90 -2.04 -2.19 4.39
C VAL A 90 -1.13 -2.81 5.45
N VAL A 91 -0.01 -2.15 5.73
CA VAL A 91 0.92 -2.53 6.79
C VAL A 91 1.03 -1.37 7.77
N ASP A 92 0.54 -1.59 8.98
CA ASP A 92 0.61 -0.60 10.06
C ASP A 92 1.71 -0.95 11.05
N SER A 93 2.41 0.08 11.53
CA SER A 93 3.35 0.03 12.66
C SER A 93 3.04 1.16 13.62
N GLY A 94 3.08 0.86 14.91
CA GLY A 94 2.74 1.78 15.98
C GLY A 94 1.93 1.10 17.09
N PRO A 95 1.60 1.84 18.17
CA PRO A 95 0.79 1.30 19.24
C PRO A 95 -0.59 0.87 18.75
N ALA A 96 -1.13 -0.19 19.34
CA ALA A 96 -2.46 -0.72 19.03
C ALA A 96 -3.57 0.34 19.14
N SER A 97 -3.38 1.37 19.97
CA SER A 97 -4.30 2.50 20.10
C SER A 97 -4.47 3.36 18.84
N LEU A 98 -3.59 3.20 17.83
CA LEU A 98 -3.73 3.87 16.54
C LEU A 98 -4.63 3.11 15.56
N GLY A 99 -4.69 1.79 15.69
CA GLY A 99 -5.55 0.94 14.87
C GLY A 99 -6.88 0.75 15.57
N ASP A 100 -7.98 1.06 14.87
CA ASP A 100 -9.29 0.56 15.26
C ASP A 100 -9.21 -0.98 15.27
N THR A 101 -9.05 -1.56 16.45
CA THR A 101 -9.44 -2.95 16.64
C THR A 101 -10.97 -2.92 16.67
N PRO A 102 -11.67 -3.75 15.88
CA PRO A 102 -13.13 -3.86 15.99
C PRO A 102 -13.55 -4.25 17.41
#